data_AF-A0A2V8QEE0-F1
#
_entry.id   AF-A0A2V8QEE0-F1
#
_cell.length_a   1.000
_cell.length_b   1.000
_cell.length_c   1.000
_cell.angle_alpha   90.00
_cell.angle_beta   90.00
_cell.angle_gamma   90.00
#
_symmetry.space_group_name_H-M   'P 1'
#
loop_
_entity.id
_entity.type
_entity.pdbx_description
1 polymer ?
#
loop_
_entity_poly.entity_id
_entity_poly.type
_entity_poly.pdbx_seq_one_letter_code
_entity_poly.pdbx_strand_id
1 'polypeptide(L)'
;MQCPRCESKRVQRDYDNANPVIRLIGMSKVLCNNCGLVFRGFDPKNKLRRTPTQREAISSNRRRGPRYRAHLPSAISLIEQQAKDGKFTYSEPSKGHCETISNFGMGLSLIGSRFSEEELSRVGQLLFVRINLPNATIEAVVSILNHHRLGDDKRRKWFLGVKIHQISDSSKADLDAYLEKRGRDEPLVLMG
;
A
#
# COMPACT_ATOMS: atom_id res chain seq x y z
N MET A 1 11.72 -39.38 7.67
CA MET A 1 10.95 -39.21 6.42
C MET A 1 11.70 -38.27 5.49
N GLN A 2 11.62 -38.51 4.18
CA GLN A 2 12.25 -37.69 3.14
C GLN A 2 11.19 -37.26 2.13
N CYS A 3 11.40 -36.11 1.51
CA CYS A 3 10.57 -35.65 0.42
C CYS A 3 10.74 -36.59 -0.79
N PRO A 4 9.67 -37.13 -1.38
CA PRO A 4 9.77 -38.04 -2.52
C PRO A 4 10.28 -37.36 -3.80
N ARG A 5 10.30 -36.01 -3.85
CA ARG A 5 10.70 -35.24 -5.03
C ARG A 5 12.14 -34.75 -4.98
N CYS A 6 12.63 -34.33 -3.81
CA CYS A 6 13.95 -33.73 -3.68
C CYS A 6 14.81 -34.38 -2.59
N GLU A 7 14.33 -35.50 -2.03
CA GLU A 7 14.99 -36.33 -0.99
C GLU A 7 15.35 -35.60 0.30
N SER A 8 14.95 -34.33 0.42
CA SER A 8 15.24 -33.50 1.59
C SER A 8 14.58 -34.07 2.84
N LYS A 9 15.36 -34.11 3.93
CA LYS A 9 14.87 -34.44 5.28
C LYS A 9 14.15 -33.26 5.95
N ARG A 10 14.16 -32.06 5.34
CA ARG A 10 13.50 -30.84 5.85
C ARG A 10 12.00 -30.88 5.55
N VAL A 11 11.30 -31.79 6.20
CA VAL A 11 9.85 -32.00 6.06
C VAL A 11 9.14 -31.64 7.37
N GLN A 12 8.02 -30.94 7.27
CA GLN A 12 7.22 -30.53 8.42
C GLN A 12 5.74 -30.83 8.21
N ARG A 13 4.95 -30.80 9.28
CA ARG A 13 3.51 -30.99 9.16
C ARG A 13 2.88 -29.81 8.41
N ASP A 14 1.99 -30.12 7.48
CA ASP A 14 1.31 -29.12 6.66
C ASP A 14 0.30 -28.27 7.46
N TYR A 15 -0.10 -27.13 6.89
CA TYR A 15 -0.97 -26.13 7.50
C TYR A 15 -2.45 -26.56 7.52
N ASP A 16 -2.84 -27.45 6.61
CA ASP A 16 -4.19 -28.01 6.55
C ASP A 16 -4.52 -28.91 7.74
N ASN A 17 -5.71 -28.72 8.30
CA ASN A 17 -6.27 -29.65 9.26
C ASN A 17 -6.60 -30.98 8.56
N ALA A 18 -5.70 -31.96 8.67
CA ALA A 18 -5.97 -33.32 8.21
C ALA A 18 -7.29 -33.84 8.82
N ASN A 19 -8.15 -34.41 7.97
CA ASN A 19 -9.39 -35.09 8.37
C ASN A 19 -9.09 -36.04 9.56
N PRO A 20 -9.86 -36.00 10.66
CA PRO A 20 -9.60 -36.77 11.88
C PRO A 20 -9.38 -38.27 11.63
N VAL A 21 -10.03 -38.85 10.61
CA VAL A 21 -9.89 -40.26 10.23
C VAL A 21 -8.45 -40.60 9.79
N ILE A 22 -7.77 -39.69 9.11
CA ILE A 22 -6.41 -39.89 8.60
C ILE A 22 -5.39 -39.92 9.76
N ARG A 23 -5.67 -39.18 10.84
CA ARG A 23 -4.82 -39.15 12.05
C ARG A 23 -4.87 -40.46 12.84
N LEU A 24 -5.99 -41.17 12.82
CA LEU A 24 -6.15 -42.46 13.52
C LEU A 24 -5.22 -43.55 12.96
N ILE A 25 -4.92 -43.48 11.66
CA ILE A 25 -4.05 -44.46 10.97
C ILE A 25 -2.59 -43.94 10.91
N GLY A 26 -2.22 -42.95 11.71
CA GLY A 26 -0.85 -42.42 11.78
C GLY A 26 -0.38 -41.66 10.54
N MET A 27 -1.28 -41.31 9.61
CA MET A 27 -0.93 -40.52 8.42
C MET A 27 -1.16 -39.03 8.66
N SER A 28 -0.28 -38.20 8.10
CA SER A 28 -0.40 -36.74 8.16
C SER A 28 -0.09 -36.12 6.80
N LYS A 29 -0.71 -34.97 6.50
CA LYS A 29 -0.25 -34.11 5.40
C LYS A 29 1.06 -33.45 5.85
N VAL A 30 2.08 -33.55 5.01
CA VAL A 30 3.45 -33.11 5.26
C VAL A 30 3.88 -32.19 4.11
N LEU A 31 4.57 -31.11 4.44
CA LEU A 31 5.13 -30.13 3.53
C LEU A 31 6.66 -30.24 3.53
N CYS A 32 7.27 -30.30 2.35
CA CYS A 32 8.71 -30.16 2.21
C CYS A 32 9.11 -28.67 2.21
N ASN A 33 9.96 -28.27 3.15
CA ASN A 33 10.47 -26.90 3.23
C ASN A 33 11.50 -26.56 2.15
N ASN A 34 12.03 -27.57 1.43
CA ASN A 34 13.03 -27.36 0.38
C ASN A 34 12.39 -27.09 -0.98
N CYS A 35 11.37 -27.87 -1.37
CA CYS A 35 10.75 -27.78 -2.69
C CYS A 35 9.25 -27.46 -2.66
N GLY A 36 8.68 -27.19 -1.49
CA GLY A 36 7.27 -26.82 -1.32
C GLY A 36 6.25 -27.93 -1.60
N LEU A 37 6.69 -29.18 -1.82
CA LEU A 37 5.78 -30.28 -2.13
C LEU A 37 4.98 -30.67 -0.89
N VAL A 38 3.65 -30.71 -1.03
CA VAL A 38 2.74 -31.30 -0.05
C VAL A 38 2.49 -32.76 -0.41
N PHE A 39 2.68 -33.67 0.54
CA PHE A 39 2.47 -35.10 0.35
C PHE A 39 1.98 -35.76 1.65
N ARG A 40 1.51 -37.01 1.56
CA ARG A 40 1.09 -37.77 2.74
C ARG A 40 2.28 -38.54 3.32
N GLY A 41 2.57 -38.33 4.59
CA GLY A 41 3.62 -39.01 5.33
C GLY A 41 3.07 -39.80 6.50
N PHE A 42 3.69 -40.95 6.80
CA PHE A 42 3.36 -41.76 7.97
C PHE A 42 4.18 -41.27 9.18
N ASP A 43 3.49 -40.67 10.15
CA ASP A 43 4.07 -40.17 11.41
C ASP A 43 3.24 -40.65 12.62
N PRO A 44 3.32 -41.95 12.96
CA PRO A 44 2.51 -42.53 14.04
C PRO A 44 2.89 -41.97 15.42
N LYS A 45 4.10 -41.40 15.57
CA LYS A 45 4.61 -40.83 16.82
C LYS A 45 4.45 -39.30 16.89
N ASN A 46 3.77 -38.67 15.92
CA ASN A 46 3.58 -37.20 15.85
C ASN A 46 4.90 -36.42 16.05
N LYS A 47 6.02 -36.95 15.56
CA LYS A 47 7.35 -36.34 15.74
C LYS A 47 7.54 -35.11 14.87
N LEU A 48 6.79 -35.00 13.77
CA LEU A 48 6.80 -33.83 12.90
C LEU A 48 6.06 -32.68 13.59
N ARG A 49 6.84 -31.86 14.28
CA ARG A 49 6.37 -30.56 14.74
C ARG A 49 6.29 -29.61 13.56
N ARG A 50 5.29 -28.74 13.58
CA ARG A 50 5.30 -27.55 12.74
C ARG A 50 6.49 -26.72 13.17
N THR A 51 7.37 -26.36 12.26
CA THR A 51 8.27 -25.24 12.51
C THR A 51 7.39 -24.01 12.32
N PRO A 52 7.08 -23.24 13.37
CA PRO A 52 6.40 -21.98 13.16
C PRO A 52 7.23 -21.22 12.16
N THR A 53 6.63 -20.73 11.07
CA THR A 53 7.29 -19.73 10.24
C THR A 53 7.78 -18.68 11.23
N GLN A 54 9.09 -18.42 11.26
CA GLN A 54 9.58 -17.22 11.92
C GLN A 54 8.83 -16.10 11.20
N ARG A 55 7.73 -15.63 11.80
CA ARG A 55 7.21 -14.32 11.49
C ARG A 55 8.35 -13.45 11.93
N GLU A 56 9.18 -13.04 10.97
CA GLU A 56 9.99 -11.84 11.13
C GLU A 56 9.10 -10.85 11.86
N ALA A 57 9.58 -10.41 13.03
CA ALA A 57 8.85 -9.49 13.88
C ALA A 57 8.17 -8.46 12.98
N ILE A 58 6.84 -8.41 13.05
CA ILE A 58 6.02 -7.49 12.27
C ILE A 58 6.66 -6.12 12.44
N SER A 59 7.24 -5.66 11.33
CA SER A 59 7.90 -4.40 11.06
C SER A 59 7.98 -3.44 12.24
N SER A 60 9.20 -3.13 12.69
CA SER A 60 9.46 -1.78 13.20
C SER A 60 8.82 -0.79 12.22
N ASN A 61 8.02 0.15 12.73
CA ASN A 61 7.30 1.12 11.92
C ASN A 61 8.32 1.86 11.02
N ARG A 62 8.49 1.43 9.76
CA ARG A 62 9.47 1.99 8.80
C ARG A 62 9.10 3.40 8.34
N ARG A 63 8.03 3.98 8.89
CA ARG A 63 7.52 5.30 8.49
C ARG A 63 8.36 6.38 9.18
N ARG A 64 8.72 7.40 8.41
CA ARG A 64 9.47 8.58 8.90
C ARG A 64 8.60 9.59 9.65
N GLY A 65 7.28 9.38 9.71
CA GLY A 65 6.34 10.26 10.41
C GLY A 65 4.90 9.71 10.44
N PRO A 66 4.02 10.32 11.25
CA PRO A 66 2.61 9.95 11.33
C PRO A 66 1.86 10.30 10.04
N ARG A 67 0.78 9.58 9.76
CA ARG A 67 -0.16 9.86 8.66
C ARG A 67 -1.54 10.05 9.25
N TYR A 68 -2.19 11.16 8.92
CA TYR A 68 -3.55 11.45 9.37
C TYR A 68 -4.52 11.15 8.23
N ARG A 69 -5.64 10.50 8.56
CA ARG A 69 -6.78 10.44 7.65
C ARG A 69 -7.34 11.85 7.52
N ALA A 70 -7.69 12.30 6.33
CA ALA A 70 -8.12 13.69 6.12
C ALA A 70 -9.35 13.79 5.23
N HIS A 71 -9.46 12.92 4.22
CA HIS A 71 -10.54 12.93 3.23
C HIS A 71 -10.84 14.34 2.69
N LEU A 72 -9.80 15.00 2.19
CA LEU A 72 -9.86 16.38 1.71
C LEU A 72 -10.05 16.41 0.19
N PRO A 73 -10.82 17.36 -0.37
CA PRO A 73 -10.90 17.53 -1.82
C PRO A 73 -9.52 17.78 -2.43
N SER A 74 -9.25 17.12 -3.55
CA SER A 74 -8.00 17.30 -4.28
C SER A 74 -8.21 17.40 -5.79
N ALA A 75 -7.40 18.22 -6.45
CA ALA A 75 -7.23 18.23 -7.89
C ALA A 75 -5.83 17.72 -8.25
N ILE A 76 -5.75 16.80 -9.21
CA ILE A 76 -4.52 16.09 -9.58
C ILE A 76 -4.31 16.29 -11.07
N SER A 77 -3.13 16.76 -11.48
CA SER A 77 -2.69 16.90 -12.87
C SER A 77 -1.42 16.10 -13.10
N LEU A 78 -1.25 15.52 -14.28
CA LEU A 78 0.02 14.93 -14.72
C LEU A 78 0.99 16.05 -15.06
N ILE A 79 2.27 15.83 -14.73
CA ILE A 79 3.35 16.68 -15.21
C ILE A 79 3.96 16.01 -16.44
N GLU A 80 3.77 16.64 -17.58
CA GLU A 80 4.36 16.24 -18.85
C GLU A 80 5.60 17.08 -19.12
N GLN A 81 6.74 16.41 -19.34
CA GLN A 81 7.96 17.08 -19.74
C GLN A 81 7.97 17.20 -21.26
N GLN A 82 7.86 18.41 -21.80
CA GLN A 82 8.08 18.61 -23.22
C GLN A 82 9.58 18.56 -23.52
N ALA A 83 9.98 17.59 -24.34
CA ALA A 83 11.38 17.31 -24.67
C ALA A 83 12.10 18.44 -25.42
N LYS A 84 11.38 19.47 -25.90
CA LYS A 84 11.95 20.51 -26.77
C LYS A 84 12.37 21.79 -26.03
N ASP A 85 11.67 22.20 -24.97
CA ASP A 85 11.86 23.53 -24.36
C ASP A 85 12.22 23.50 -22.86
N GLY A 86 12.31 22.32 -22.25
CA GLY A 86 12.52 22.18 -20.80
C GLY A 86 11.38 22.74 -19.95
N LYS A 87 10.27 23.16 -20.57
CA LYS A 87 9.06 23.62 -19.91
C LYS A 87 8.20 22.43 -19.51
N PHE A 88 7.66 22.52 -18.30
CA PHE A 88 6.67 21.56 -17.80
C PHE A 88 5.28 22.00 -18.25
N THR A 89 4.55 21.08 -18.88
CA THR A 89 3.12 21.24 -19.15
C THR A 89 2.34 20.39 -18.18
N TYR A 90 1.19 20.90 -17.76
CA TYR A 90 0.30 20.20 -16.85
C TYR A 90 -0.93 19.74 -17.63
N SER A 91 -1.34 18.49 -17.44
CA SER A 91 -2.61 18.02 -17.97
C SER A 91 -3.79 18.75 -17.32
N GLU A 92 -4.98 18.63 -17.92
CA GLU A 92 -6.20 19.00 -17.23
C GLU A 92 -6.31 18.25 -15.87
N PRO A 93 -6.79 18.93 -14.82
CA PRO A 93 -6.91 18.33 -13.51
C PRO A 93 -8.03 17.31 -13.46
N SER A 94 -7.75 16.15 -12.88
CA SER A 94 -8.75 15.18 -12.44
C SER A 94 -9.12 15.46 -10.99
N LYS A 95 -10.43 15.41 -10.70
CA LYS A 95 -10.94 15.56 -9.33
C LYS A 95 -10.75 14.27 -8.54
N GLY A 96 -10.42 14.40 -7.27
CA GLY A 96 -10.17 13.29 -6.35
C GLY A 96 -10.25 13.70 -4.90
N HIS A 97 -9.79 12.82 -4.02
CA HIS A 97 -9.67 13.11 -2.58
C HIS A 97 -8.30 12.70 -2.06
N CYS A 98 -7.74 13.54 -1.18
CA CYS A 98 -6.63 13.18 -0.31
C CYS A 98 -7.17 12.42 0.91
N GLU A 99 -7.07 11.09 0.85
CA GLU A 99 -7.54 10.17 1.89
C GLU A 99 -6.65 10.22 3.14
N THR A 100 -5.33 10.31 2.93
CA THR A 100 -4.33 10.41 4.01
C THR A 100 -3.27 11.44 3.69
N ILE A 101 -2.75 12.13 4.70
CA ILE A 101 -1.74 13.18 4.53
C ILE A 101 -0.69 13.16 5.65
N SER A 102 0.53 13.56 5.31
CA SER A 102 1.70 13.64 6.21
C SER A 102 2.73 14.61 5.63
N ASN A 103 3.76 14.96 6.42
CA ASN A 103 4.85 15.86 6.00
C ASN A 103 5.62 15.35 4.77
N PHE A 104 5.58 14.04 4.48
CA PHE A 104 6.41 13.41 3.45
C PHE A 104 5.62 12.90 2.23
N GLY A 105 4.30 12.85 2.32
CA GLY A 105 3.49 12.15 1.34
C GLY A 105 2.03 12.10 1.69
N MET A 106 1.26 11.58 0.75
CA MET A 106 -0.19 11.56 0.80
C MET A 106 -0.74 10.30 0.12
N GLY A 107 -1.98 9.98 0.42
CA GLY A 107 -2.76 8.93 -0.24
C GLY A 107 -3.88 9.62 -0.99
N LEU A 108 -3.88 9.50 -2.31
CA LEU A 108 -4.82 10.16 -3.19
C LEU A 108 -5.79 9.13 -3.76
N SER A 109 -7.03 9.52 -3.95
CA SER A 109 -8.05 8.69 -4.58
C SER A 109 -8.74 9.42 -5.72
N LEU A 110 -9.03 8.70 -6.80
CA LEU A 110 -9.67 9.22 -8.00
C LEU A 110 -10.81 8.28 -8.41
N ILE A 111 -11.98 8.83 -8.72
CA ILE A 111 -13.11 8.09 -9.29
C ILE A 111 -13.31 8.61 -10.71
N GLY A 112 -13.22 7.73 -11.72
CA GLY A 112 -13.34 8.13 -13.13
C GLY A 112 -12.23 9.08 -13.57
N SER A 113 -10.96 8.69 -13.36
CA SER A 113 -9.82 9.51 -13.76
C SER A 113 -9.82 9.76 -15.27
N ARG A 114 -9.42 10.97 -15.66
CA ARG A 114 -9.09 11.30 -17.07
C ARG A 114 -7.79 10.67 -17.55
N PHE A 115 -6.98 10.23 -16.59
CA PHE A 115 -5.69 9.58 -16.82
C PHE A 115 -5.88 8.12 -17.19
N SER A 116 -5.01 7.65 -18.08
CA SER A 116 -4.92 6.26 -18.48
C SER A 116 -4.42 5.38 -17.33
N GLU A 117 -4.66 4.07 -17.43
CA GLU A 117 -4.17 3.11 -16.45
C GLU A 117 -2.63 3.07 -16.43
N GLU A 118 -1.99 3.23 -17.58
CA GLU A 118 -0.53 3.28 -17.73
C GLU A 118 0.06 4.49 -17.00
N GLU A 119 -0.59 5.65 -17.10
CA GLU A 119 -0.15 6.88 -16.43
C GLU A 119 -0.24 6.76 -14.90
N LEU A 120 -1.33 6.18 -14.40
CA LEU A 120 -1.56 6.01 -12.95
C LEU A 120 -0.79 4.86 -12.32
N SER A 121 -0.42 3.86 -13.12
CA SER A 121 0.36 2.71 -12.65
C SER A 121 1.87 2.95 -12.66
N ARG A 122 2.34 3.99 -13.35
CA ARG A 122 3.78 4.28 -13.48
C ARG A 122 4.37 4.84 -12.19
N VAL A 123 5.12 4.01 -11.46
CA VAL A 123 5.91 4.44 -10.30
C VAL A 123 6.96 5.47 -10.73
N GLY A 124 7.11 6.53 -9.95
CA GLY A 124 7.96 7.67 -10.25
C GLY A 124 7.31 8.72 -11.13
N GLN A 125 6.11 8.47 -11.69
CA GLN A 125 5.37 9.47 -12.44
C GLN A 125 5.10 10.69 -11.56
N LEU A 126 5.46 11.87 -12.08
CA LEU A 126 5.27 13.13 -11.40
C LEU A 126 3.85 13.65 -11.63
N LEU A 127 3.25 14.11 -10.54
CA LEU A 127 1.93 14.71 -10.49
C LEU A 127 2.04 16.07 -9.82
N PHE A 128 1.27 17.02 -10.32
CA PHE A 128 0.95 18.26 -9.63
C PHE A 128 -0.36 18.07 -8.88
N VAL A 129 -0.38 18.37 -7.59
CA VAL A 129 -1.56 18.16 -6.74
C VAL A 129 -1.89 19.41 -5.98
N ARG A 130 -3.17 19.75 -5.99
CA ARG A 130 -3.77 20.81 -5.19
C ARG A 130 -4.71 20.18 -4.17
N ILE A 131 -4.53 20.48 -2.89
CA ILE A 131 -5.38 19.97 -1.80
C ILE A 131 -6.01 21.15 -1.09
N ASN A 132 -7.32 21.10 -0.95
CA ASN A 132 -8.07 22.09 -0.18
C ASN A 132 -8.05 21.64 1.29
N LEU A 133 -7.18 22.26 2.08
CA LEU A 133 -7.24 22.19 3.54
C LEU A 133 -8.42 23.04 4.03
N PRO A 134 -8.90 22.87 5.28
CA PRO A 134 -10.02 23.66 5.80
C PRO A 134 -9.81 25.19 5.73
N ASN A 135 -8.56 25.66 5.89
CA ASN A 135 -8.24 27.09 5.97
C ASN A 135 -7.30 27.57 4.86
N ALA A 136 -6.84 26.68 3.99
CA ALA A 136 -5.80 26.97 3.01
C ALA A 136 -5.87 26.01 1.83
N THR A 137 -5.20 26.35 0.75
CA THR A 137 -5.00 25.45 -0.38
C THR A 137 -3.51 25.22 -0.55
N ILE A 138 -3.08 23.97 -0.50
CA ILE A 138 -1.67 23.62 -0.69
C ILE A 138 -1.45 23.04 -2.07
N GLU A 139 -0.29 23.36 -2.64
CA GLU A 139 0.15 22.86 -3.94
C GLU A 139 1.47 22.14 -3.80
N ALA A 140 1.58 20.96 -4.40
CA ALA A 140 2.77 20.14 -4.32
C ALA A 140 3.04 19.38 -5.63
N VAL A 141 4.31 19.18 -5.91
CA VAL A 141 4.77 18.19 -6.88
C VAL A 141 5.05 16.90 -6.13
N VAL A 142 4.40 15.82 -6.55
CA VAL A 142 4.50 14.50 -5.92
C VAL A 142 4.87 13.43 -6.95
N SER A 143 5.44 12.31 -6.50
CA SER A 143 5.67 11.14 -7.34
C SER A 143 4.87 9.94 -6.86
N ILE A 144 4.37 9.14 -7.79
CA ILE A 144 3.67 7.89 -7.49
C ILE A 144 4.68 6.89 -6.90
N LEU A 145 4.43 6.41 -5.67
CA LEU A 145 5.21 5.34 -5.04
C LEU A 145 4.52 3.98 -5.18
N ASN A 146 3.20 3.96 -5.09
CA ASN A 146 2.39 2.76 -5.30
C ASN A 146 1.00 3.16 -5.78
N HIS A 147 0.32 2.20 -6.40
CA HIS A 147 -1.03 2.36 -6.91
C HIS A 147 -1.81 1.08 -6.64
N HIS A 148 -3.13 1.21 -6.52
CA HIS A 148 -4.04 0.06 -6.52
C HIS A 148 -5.44 0.50 -6.91
N ARG A 149 -6.21 -0.42 -7.47
CA ARG A 149 -7.64 -0.23 -7.71
C ARG A 149 -8.42 -0.76 -6.52
N LEU A 150 -9.32 0.05 -5.98
CA LEU A 150 -10.20 -0.29 -4.86
C LEU A 150 -11.66 -0.31 -5.34
N GLY A 151 -12.42 -1.32 -4.91
CA GLY A 151 -13.86 -1.43 -5.16
C GLY A 151 -14.25 -2.44 -6.25
N ASP A 152 -15.53 -2.81 -6.27
CA ASP A 152 -16.10 -3.76 -7.24
C ASP A 152 -16.30 -3.10 -8.62
N ASP A 153 -16.51 -3.92 -9.66
CA ASP A 153 -16.50 -3.54 -11.09
C ASP A 153 -17.16 -2.19 -11.43
N LYS A 154 -18.25 -1.80 -10.75
CA LYS A 154 -18.99 -0.54 -11.00
C LYS A 154 -18.50 0.69 -10.20
N ARG A 155 -17.62 0.52 -9.20
CA ARG A 155 -17.10 1.59 -8.32
C ARG A 155 -15.59 1.49 -8.11
N ARG A 156 -14.85 1.05 -9.14
CA ARG A 156 -13.39 0.99 -9.09
C ARG A 156 -12.81 2.40 -8.98
N LYS A 157 -12.31 2.75 -7.81
CA LYS A 157 -11.52 3.97 -7.57
C LYS A 157 -10.03 3.65 -7.65
N TRP A 158 -9.26 4.56 -8.23
CA TRP A 158 -7.82 4.53 -8.11
C TRP A 158 -7.43 5.01 -6.72
N PHE A 159 -6.44 4.36 -6.12
CA PHE A 159 -5.73 4.87 -4.98
C PHE A 159 -4.25 4.93 -5.30
N LEU A 160 -3.63 6.08 -5.03
CA LEU A 160 -2.22 6.36 -5.28
C LEU A 160 -1.56 6.73 -3.95
N GLY A 161 -0.57 5.97 -3.53
CA GLY A 161 0.37 6.40 -2.50
C GLY A 161 1.47 7.23 -3.16
N VAL A 162 1.62 8.48 -2.75
CA VAL A 162 2.57 9.42 -3.37
C VAL A 162 3.53 10.04 -2.36
N LYS A 163 4.70 10.45 -2.84
CA LYS A 163 5.74 11.15 -2.06
C LYS A 163 5.83 12.60 -2.50
N ILE A 164 5.93 13.53 -1.55
CA ILE A 164 6.19 14.94 -1.86
C ILE A 164 7.63 15.11 -2.33
N HIS A 165 7.80 15.70 -3.51
CA HIS A 165 9.08 16.08 -4.08
C HIS A 165 9.37 17.56 -3.89
N GLN A 166 8.38 18.40 -4.17
CA GLN A 166 8.47 19.85 -4.02
C GLN A 166 7.16 20.39 -3.47
N ILE A 167 7.25 21.39 -2.62
CA ILE A 167 6.15 22.13 -2.02
C ILE A 167 6.67 23.54 -1.76
N SER A 168 5.86 24.57 -2.00
CA SER A 168 6.27 25.93 -1.67
C SER A 168 6.40 26.11 -0.15
N ASP A 169 7.23 27.05 0.30
CA ASP A 169 7.39 27.31 1.74
C ASP A 169 6.06 27.73 2.39
N SER A 170 5.23 28.49 1.69
CA SER A 170 3.88 28.84 2.13
C SER A 170 2.98 27.61 2.29
N SER A 171 2.89 26.76 1.25
CA SER A 171 2.09 25.53 1.29
C SER A 171 2.60 24.57 2.36
N LYS A 172 3.92 24.56 2.61
CA LYS A 172 4.52 23.75 3.65
C LYS A 172 4.15 24.24 5.04
N ALA A 173 4.20 25.55 5.28
CA ALA A 173 3.77 26.14 6.55
C ALA A 173 2.29 25.84 6.82
N ASP A 174 1.42 25.96 5.81
CA ASP A 174 0.00 25.63 5.92
C ASP A 174 -0.23 24.14 6.22
N LEU A 175 0.55 23.27 5.56
CA LEU A 175 0.52 21.83 5.79
C LEU A 175 0.97 21.49 7.21
N ASP A 176 2.09 22.04 7.66
CA ASP A 176 2.64 21.79 9.00
C ASP A 176 1.65 22.27 10.08
N ALA A 177 1.07 23.46 9.92
CA ALA A 177 0.04 23.98 10.83
C ALA A 177 -1.22 23.08 10.86
N TYR A 178 -1.65 22.56 9.70
CA TYR A 178 -2.74 21.61 9.63
C TYR A 178 -2.41 20.29 10.36
N LEU A 179 -1.21 19.75 10.15
CA LEU A 179 -0.77 18.48 10.73
C LEU A 179 -0.55 18.59 12.25
N GLU A 180 -0.08 19.74 12.75
CA GLU A 180 0.01 20.01 14.18
C GLU A 180 -1.36 20.01 14.86
N LYS A 181 -2.38 20.62 14.24
CA LYS A 181 -3.76 20.57 14.74
C LYS A 181 -4.30 19.14 14.75
N ARG A 182 -4.00 18.37 13.70
CA ARG A 182 -4.37 16.94 13.64
C ARG A 182 -3.65 16.08 14.66
N GLY A 183 -2.40 16.39 15.00
CA GLY A 183 -1.66 15.70 16.05
C GLY A 183 -2.23 15.94 17.45
N ARG A 184 -2.96 17.03 17.63
CA ARG A 184 -3.63 17.41 18.89
C ARG A 184 -5.10 16.96 18.97
N ASP A 185 -5.59 16.23 17.97
CA ASP A 185 -7.01 15.87 17.82
C ASP A 185 -7.98 17.07 17.88
N GLU A 186 -7.51 18.27 17.51
CA GLU A 186 -8.37 19.46 17.49
C GLU A 186 -9.44 19.34 16.38
N PRO A 187 -10.70 19.74 16.65
CA PRO A 187 -11.74 19.73 15.65
C PRO A 187 -11.39 20.72 14.53
N LEU A 188 -11.28 20.20 13.30
CA LEU A 188 -11.14 21.04 12.11
C LEU A 188 -12.50 21.67 11.81
N VAL A 189 -12.61 22.98 12.01
CA VAL A 189 -13.79 23.75 11.62
C VAL A 189 -13.81 23.80 10.09
N LEU A 190 -14.75 23.09 9.46
CA LEU A 190 -15.07 23.25 8.04
C LEU A 190 -16.03 24.44 7.94
N MET A 191 -15.56 25.61 7.52
CA MET A 191 -16.48 26.67 7.10
C MET A 191 -16.95 26.35 5.68
N GLY A 192 -18.25 26.05 5.56
CA GLY A 192 -18.94 25.79 4.30
C GLY A 192 -19.30 27.06 3.55
#